data_AF-A0A246IUE1-F1
#
_entry.id   AF-A0A246IUE1-F1
#
_cell.length_a   1.000
_cell.length_b   1.000
_cell.length_c   1.000
_cell.angle_alpha   90.00
_cell.angle_beta   90.00
_cell.angle_gamma   90.00
#
_symmetry.space_group_name_H-M   'P 1'
#
loop_
_entity.id
_entity.type
_entity.pdbx_description
1 polymer ?
#
loop_
_entity_poly.entity_id
_entity_poly.type
_entity_poly.pdbx_seq_one_letter_code
_entity_poly.pdbx_strand_id
1 'polypeptide(L)'
;MLLQTLIDRASETAGNDYRLAKQIGVAPQKIANWRSGAAGCGIEYRALMANLAGLDVDAVIHEALLEKHANTPLGERLLSVLGNAVRGGAAITLASVSAAYFAIPALVEQSTTMCIM
;
A
#
# COMPACT_ATOMS: atom_id res chain seq x y z
N MET A 1 -9.70 -0.81 -1.20
CA MET A 1 -9.42 0.01 -2.39
C MET A 1 -9.64 -0.83 -3.63
N LEU A 2 -10.29 -0.28 -4.66
CA LEU A 2 -10.50 -1.01 -5.92
C LEU A 2 -9.18 -1.22 -6.67
N LEU A 3 -9.01 -2.41 -7.25
CA LEU A 3 -7.81 -2.77 -8.02
C LEU A 3 -7.50 -1.79 -9.16
N GLN A 4 -8.51 -1.26 -9.84
CA GLN A 4 -8.32 -0.27 -10.90
C GLN A 4 -7.68 1.02 -10.37
N THR A 5 -8.19 1.54 -9.25
CA THR A 5 -7.64 2.74 -8.59
C THR A 5 -6.20 2.54 -8.14
N LEU A 6 -5.84 1.34 -7.66
CA LEU A 6 -4.46 0.99 -7.33
C LEU A 6 -3.56 1.07 -8.57
N ILE A 7 -4.01 0.47 -9.67
CA ILE A 7 -3.26 0.46 -10.95
C ILE A 7 -3.11 1.90 -11.47
N ASP A 8 -4.16 2.72 -11.40
CA ASP A 8 -4.13 4.12 -11.84
C ASP A 8 -3.09 4.92 -11.07
N ARG A 9 -3.10 4.89 -9.73
CA ARG A 9 -2.12 5.60 -8.91
C ARG A 9 -0.69 5.11 -9.12
N ALA A 10 -0.52 3.80 -9.25
CA ALA A 10 0.79 3.22 -9.55
C ALA A 10 1.27 3.64 -10.95
N SER A 11 0.37 3.72 -11.93
CA SER A 11 0.67 4.15 -13.30
C SER A 11 1.01 5.64 -13.39
N GLU A 12 0.27 6.49 -12.66
CA GLU A 12 0.57 7.92 -12.52
C GLU A 12 1.99 8.14 -11.96
N THR A 13 2.36 7.35 -10.95
CA THR A 13 3.69 7.42 -10.34
C THR A 13 4.79 6.88 -11.27
N ALA A 14 4.52 5.80 -12.01
CA ALA A 14 5.44 5.25 -13.01
C ALA A 14 5.53 6.10 -14.29
N GLY A 15 4.54 6.97 -14.52
CA GLY A 15 4.34 7.79 -15.71
C GLY A 15 3.49 7.13 -16.82
N ASN A 16 3.41 5.80 -16.88
CA ASN A 16 2.46 5.06 -17.72
C ASN A 16 2.43 3.56 -17.39
N ASP A 17 1.41 2.85 -17.89
CA ASP A 17 1.22 1.40 -17.70
C ASP A 17 2.40 0.56 -18.23
N TYR A 18 3.07 0.99 -19.30
CA TYR A 18 4.22 0.27 -19.84
C TYR A 18 5.43 0.33 -18.88
N ARG A 19 5.70 1.50 -18.31
CA ARG A 19 6.77 1.71 -17.32
C ARG A 19 6.44 1.02 -16.01
N LEU A 20 5.18 1.07 -15.58
CA LEU A 20 4.70 0.31 -14.43
C LEU A 20 4.98 -1.19 -14.62
N ALA A 21 4.58 -1.76 -15.75
CA ALA A 21 4.81 -3.17 -16.06
C ALA A 21 6.30 -3.53 -16.03
N LYS A 22 7.16 -2.66 -16.57
CA LYS A 22 8.62 -2.85 -16.52
C LYS A 22 9.18 -2.79 -15.10
N GLN A 23 8.71 -1.86 -14.27
CA GLN A 23 9.17 -1.71 -12.89
C GLN A 23 8.79 -2.91 -12.01
N ILE A 24 7.58 -3.46 -12.19
CA ILE A 24 7.10 -4.62 -11.42
C ILE A 24 7.43 -5.97 -12.09
N GLY A 25 8.16 -5.97 -13.22
CA GLY A 25 8.67 -7.17 -13.87
C GLY A 25 7.61 -8.02 -14.60
N VAL A 26 6.55 -7.42 -15.14
CA VAL A 26 5.48 -8.14 -15.85
C VAL A 26 5.31 -7.68 -17.30
N ALA A 27 4.61 -8.48 -18.10
CA ALA A 27 4.20 -8.09 -19.44
C ALA A 27 3.11 -6.98 -19.37
N PRO A 28 3.13 -5.96 -20.25
CA PRO A 28 2.11 -4.90 -20.27
C PRO A 28 0.67 -5.43 -20.43
N GLN A 29 0.50 -6.52 -21.19
CA GLN A 29 -0.80 -7.20 -21.36
C GLN A 29 -1.37 -7.68 -20.02
N LYS A 30 -0.52 -8.01 -19.05
CA LYS A 30 -0.95 -8.46 -17.72
C LYS A 30 -1.67 -7.33 -16.97
N ILE A 31 -1.20 -6.09 -17.12
CA ILE A 31 -1.85 -4.91 -16.53
C ILE A 31 -3.23 -4.67 -17.16
N ALA A 32 -3.31 -4.75 -18.50
CA ALA A 32 -4.60 -4.65 -19.19
C ALA A 32 -5.58 -5.73 -18.73
N ASN A 33 -5.12 -6.97 -18.57
CA ASN A 33 -5.94 -8.09 -18.08
C ASN A 33 -6.39 -7.90 -16.63
N TRP A 34 -5.58 -7.27 -15.78
CA TRP A 34 -5.99 -6.91 -14.41
C TRP A 34 -7.04 -5.80 -14.39
N ARG A 35 -6.90 -4.79 -15.26
CA ARG A 35 -7.89 -3.70 -15.39
C ARG A 35 -9.25 -4.21 -15.86
N SER A 36 -9.25 -5.11 -16.85
CA SER A 36 -10.48 -5.68 -17.40
C SER A 36 -11.10 -6.77 -16.51
N GLY A 37 -10.39 -7.21 -15.47
CA GLY A 37 -10.80 -8.34 -14.64
C GLY A 37 -10.68 -9.70 -15.35
N ALA A 38 -10.13 -9.76 -16.56
CA ALA A 38 -9.86 -11.00 -17.27
C ALA A 38 -8.85 -11.89 -16.55
N ALA A 39 -7.99 -11.30 -15.71
CA ALA A 39 -7.10 -12.02 -14.82
C ALA A 39 -7.11 -11.40 -13.40
N GLY A 40 -7.04 -12.27 -12.39
CA GLY A 40 -6.82 -11.83 -11.01
C GLY A 40 -5.41 -11.26 -10.83
N CYS A 41 -5.32 -10.12 -10.15
CA CYS A 41 -4.04 -9.56 -9.71
C CYS A 41 -3.64 -10.19 -8.37
N GLY A 42 -2.51 -10.90 -8.36
CA GLY A 42 -1.94 -11.52 -7.17
C GLY A 42 -1.55 -10.49 -6.10
N ILE A 43 -1.56 -10.93 -4.84
CA ILE A 43 -1.28 -10.08 -3.68
C ILE A 43 0.13 -9.48 -3.78
N GLU A 44 1.08 -10.25 -4.29
CA GLU A 44 2.46 -9.85 -4.53
C GLU A 44 2.57 -8.63 -5.46
N TYR A 45 1.79 -8.60 -6.54
CA TYR A 45 1.81 -7.49 -7.49
C TYR A 45 1.08 -6.27 -6.93
N ARG A 46 0.02 -6.48 -6.15
CA ARG A 46 -0.67 -5.38 -5.46
C ARG A 46 0.23 -4.70 -4.43
N ALA A 47 1.04 -5.46 -3.70
CA ALA A 47 2.04 -4.91 -2.78
C ALA A 47 3.10 -4.09 -3.50
N LEU A 48 3.63 -4.59 -4.63
CA LEU A 48 4.58 -3.85 -5.46
C LEU A 48 3.99 -2.53 -5.99
N MET A 49 2.74 -2.56 -6.46
CA MET A 49 2.04 -1.36 -6.93
C MET A 49 1.77 -0.37 -5.79
N ALA A 50 1.42 -0.85 -4.59
CA ALA A 50 1.19 0.00 -3.42
C ALA A 50 2.46 0.70 -2.98
N ASN A 51 3.57 -0.03 -2.88
CA ASN A 51 4.88 0.53 -2.55
C ASN A 51 5.32 1.58 -3.58
N LEU A 52 5.13 1.30 -4.87
CA LEU A 52 5.45 2.24 -5.93
C LEU A 52 4.61 3.52 -5.85
N ALA A 53 3.32 3.39 -5.54
CA ALA A 53 2.38 4.50 -5.42
C ALA A 53 2.49 5.27 -4.09
N GLY A 54 3.42 4.89 -3.19
CA GLY A 54 3.54 5.50 -1.86
C GLY A 54 2.32 5.27 -0.96
N LEU A 55 1.60 4.16 -1.17
CA LEU A 55 0.44 3.76 -0.38
C LEU A 55 0.84 2.78 0.73
N ASP A 56 -0.01 2.66 1.75
CA ASP A 56 0.15 1.66 2.80
C ASP A 56 0.04 0.24 2.23
N VAL A 57 1.19 -0.44 2.18
CA VAL A 57 1.32 -1.79 1.63
C VAL A 57 0.54 -2.80 2.45
N ASP A 58 0.54 -2.69 3.78
CA ASP A 58 -0.13 -3.63 4.67
C ASP A 58 -1.65 -3.53 4.49
N ALA A 59 -2.18 -2.31 4.40
CA ALA A 59 -3.60 -2.09 4.11
C ALA A 59 -4.02 -2.73 2.78
N VAL A 60 -3.23 -2.56 1.71
CA VAL A 60 -3.53 -3.13 0.39
C VAL A 60 -3.47 -4.66 0.39
N ILE A 61 -2.49 -5.25 1.10
CA ILE A 61 -2.38 -6.71 1.24
C ILE A 61 -3.58 -7.27 2.00
N HIS A 62 -3.98 -6.62 3.10
CA HIS A 62 -5.12 -7.04 3.90
C HIS A 62 -6.40 -7.04 3.08
N GLU A 63 -6.68 -5.95 2.36
CA GLU A 63 -7.84 -5.87 1.47
C GLU A 63 -7.79 -6.96 0.38
N ALA A 64 -6.63 -7.19 -0.24
CA ALA A 64 -6.48 -8.22 -1.26
C ALA A 64 -6.71 -9.64 -0.73
N LEU A 65 -6.30 -9.93 0.51
CA LEU A 65 -6.55 -11.20 1.18
C LEU A 65 -8.04 -11.40 1.46
N LEU A 66 -8.72 -10.34 1.92
CA LEU A 66 -10.15 -10.37 2.18
C LEU A 66 -10.94 -10.57 0.88
N GLU A 67 -10.57 -9.89 -0.20
CA GLU A 67 -11.16 -10.08 -1.53
C GLU A 67 -10.96 -11.51 -2.05
N LYS A 68 -9.75 -12.06 -1.92
CA LYS A 68 -9.43 -13.42 -2.38
C LYS A 68 -10.26 -14.49 -1.66
N HIS A 69 -10.53 -14.28 -0.37
CA HIS A 69 -11.28 -15.22 0.47
C HIS A 69 -12.73 -14.80 0.70
N ALA A 70 -13.24 -13.83 -0.05
CA ALA A 70 -14.62 -13.40 0.04
C ALA A 70 -15.57 -14.58 -0.18
N ASN A 71 -16.63 -14.66 0.63
CA ASN A 71 -17.63 -15.73 0.60
C ASN A 71 -17.08 -17.14 0.92
N THR A 72 -15.95 -17.21 1.62
CA THR A 72 -15.42 -18.47 2.17
C THR A 72 -15.43 -18.44 3.69
N PRO A 73 -15.55 -19.60 4.37
CA PRO A 73 -15.46 -19.66 5.83
C PRO A 73 -14.09 -19.20 6.36
N LEU A 74 -13.05 -19.25 5.53
CA LEU A 74 -11.74 -18.68 5.86
C LEU A 74 -11.77 -17.14 5.82
N GLY A 75 -12.49 -16.54 4.87
CA GLY A 75 -12.66 -15.09 4.75
C GLY A 75 -13.35 -14.47 5.96
N GLU A 76 -14.40 -15.11 6.49
CA GLU A 76 -15.08 -14.66 7.70
C GLU A 76 -14.14 -14.65 8.93
N ARG A 77 -13.27 -15.65 9.03
CA ARG A 77 -12.23 -15.71 10.09
C ARG A 77 -11.12 -14.68 9.87
N LEU A 78 -10.78 -14.38 8.63
CA LEU A 78 -9.81 -13.34 8.32
C LEU A 78 -10.36 -11.94 8.67
N LEU A 79 -11.65 -11.69 8.41
CA LEU A 79 -12.30 -10.43 8.79
C LEU A 79 -12.26 -10.20 10.31
N SER A 80 -12.46 -11.23 11.14
CA SER A 80 -12.46 -11.08 12.59
C SER A 80 -11.08 -10.78 13.18
N VAL A 81 -10.00 -11.19 12.51
CA VAL A 81 -8.61 -10.93 12.95
C VAL A 81 -8.06 -9.64 12.34
N LEU A 82 -8.19 -9.45 11.03
CA LEU A 82 -7.62 -8.30 10.31
C LEU A 82 -8.46 -7.03 10.46
N GLY A 83 -9.77 -7.13 10.72
CA GLY A 83 -10.66 -5.98 10.90
C GLY A 83 -10.25 -5.02 12.03
N ASN A 84 -9.44 -5.50 12.99
CA ASN A 84 -8.91 -4.69 14.08
C ASN A 84 -7.58 -3.98 13.74
N ALA A 85 -6.88 -4.37 12.68
CA ALA A 85 -5.51 -3.91 12.39
C ALA A 85 -5.44 -2.60 11.58
N VAL A 86 -6.52 -2.20 10.90
CA VAL A 86 -6.53 -1.04 9.97
C VAL A 86 -6.53 0.34 10.68
N ARG A 87 -6.61 0.39 12.01
CA ARG A 87 -6.62 1.68 12.77
C ARG A 87 -5.24 2.30 13.04
N GLY A 88 -4.14 1.70 12.58
CA GLY A 88 -2.78 2.13 12.92
C GLY A 88 -2.11 3.17 11.99
N GLY A 89 -2.73 3.57 10.88
CA GLY A 89 -2.08 4.38 9.85
C GLY A 89 -2.53 5.83 9.82
N ALA A 90 -1.92 6.71 10.63
CA ALA A 90 -1.97 8.16 10.37
C ALA A 90 -0.77 8.89 11.01
N ALA A 91 0.23 9.24 10.20
CA ALA A 91 0.93 10.54 10.21
C ALA A 91 2.05 10.54 9.17
N ILE A 92 1.75 10.95 7.93
CA ILE A 92 2.78 11.45 7.00
C ILE A 92 2.73 12.98 7.10
N THR A 93 3.59 13.57 7.93
CA THR A 93 3.82 15.03 7.89
C THR A 93 4.81 15.33 6.77
N LEU A 94 4.32 15.78 5.61
CA LEU A 94 5.16 16.35 4.56
C LEU A 94 5.60 17.76 4.99
N ALA A 95 6.77 17.87 5.61
CA ALA A 95 7.44 19.15 5.76
C ALA A 95 8.47 19.30 4.63
N SER A 96 8.08 19.97 3.54
CA SER A 96 9.06 20.48 2.58
C SER A 96 9.73 21.72 3.17
N VAL A 97 10.94 21.56 3.72
CA VAL A 97 11.84 22.68 3.96
C VAL A 97 13.07 22.49 3.09
N SER A 98 13.10 23.26 1.99
CA SER A 98 14.29 23.42 1.17
C SER A 98 15.26 24.34 1.92
N ALA A 99 16.41 23.80 2.33
CA ALA A 99 17.74 24.38 2.11
C ALA A 99 18.77 23.80 3.10
N ALA A 100 19.87 23.29 2.52
CA ALA A 100 21.22 23.18 3.09
C ALA A 100 21.47 22.15 4.22
N TYR A 101 22.13 21.05 3.82
CA TYR A 101 23.27 20.39 4.46
C TYR A 101 23.61 20.75 5.93
N PHE A 102 23.49 19.76 6.83
CA PHE A 102 24.56 19.12 7.61
C PHE A 102 24.02 18.52 8.92
N ALA A 103 24.58 17.35 9.26
CA ALA A 103 24.57 16.71 10.58
C ALA A 103 23.28 16.01 11.05
N ILE A 104 23.31 14.68 10.92
CA ILE A 104 22.70 13.76 11.89
C ILE A 104 23.44 13.99 13.23
N PRO A 105 22.72 14.22 14.34
CA PRO A 105 22.63 13.13 15.31
C PRO A 105 21.28 12.98 16.01
N ALA A 106 21.09 11.77 16.53
CA ALA A 106 20.26 11.40 17.67
C ALA A 106 18.74 11.56 17.48
N LEU A 107 18.01 10.49 17.15
CA LEU A 107 17.53 9.48 18.10
C LEU A 107 17.14 10.07 19.47
N VAL A 108 15.84 9.98 19.72
CA VAL A 108 15.21 9.80 21.04
C VAL A 108 15.21 11.05 21.91
N GLU A 109 14.07 11.74 21.91
CA GLU A 109 13.51 12.23 23.17
C GLU A 109 12.08 11.69 23.27
N GLN A 110 11.95 10.57 23.99
CA GLN A 110 10.68 10.11 24.53
C GLN A 110 10.14 11.23 25.42
N SER A 111 9.13 11.94 24.94
CA SER A 111 8.28 12.77 25.80
C SER A 111 7.43 11.85 26.67
N THR A 112 8.06 11.31 27.72
CA THR A 112 7.34 10.73 28.86
C THR A 112 7.05 11.89 29.80
N THR A 113 5.88 12.52 29.70
CA THR A 113 5.16 13.11 30.85
C THR A 113 3.73 13.46 30.45
N MET A 114 2.81 12.52 30.68
CA MET A 114 1.40 12.75 31.02
C MET A 114 0.88 11.38 31.48
N CYS A 115 0.42 11.12 32.71
CA CYS A 115 0.09 11.92 33.87
C CYS A 115 0.34 11.01 35.10
N ILE A 116 0.35 11.55 36.32
CA ILE A 116 -0.47 11.10 37.48
C ILE A 116 -0.07 11.95 38.70
N MET A 117 -1.06 12.73 39.15
CA MET A 117 -1.33 13.23 40.51
C MET A 117 -0.45 14.34 41.10
#